data_AF-A0A7J5LIA4-F1
#
_entry.id   AF-A0A7J5LIA4-F1
#
_cell.length_a   1.000
_cell.length_b   1.000
_cell.length_c   1.000
_cell.angle_alpha   90.00
_cell.angle_beta   90.00
_cell.angle_gamma   90.00
#
_symmetry.space_group_name_H-M   'P 1'
#
loop_
_entity.id
_entity.type
_entity.pdbx_description
1 polymer ?
#
loop_
_entity_poly.entity_id
_entity_poly.type
_entity_poly.pdbx_seq_one_letter_code
_entity_poly.pdbx_strand_id
1 'polypeptide(L)' 'MQKTITTLIPQYGELNRICKDWIVSHTFSFEKQKFIVDFYSKWSDIKAFEQAILELVLHTPPEPCTLLLKSLKKEV' A
#
# COMPACT_ATOMS: atom_id res chain seq x y z
N MET A 1 3.14 -2.83 15.72
CA MET A 1 2.08 -3.30 14.81
C MET A 1 1.27 -2.15 14.22
N GLN A 2 0.57 -1.31 14.99
CA GLN A 2 -0.21 -0.18 14.45
C GLN A 2 0.60 0.85 13.60
N LYS A 3 1.88 1.10 13.95
CA LYS A 3 2.80 1.99 13.20
C LYS A 3 3.15 1.50 11.80
N THR A 4 3.03 0.19 11.58
CA THR A 4 3.39 -0.50 10.34
C THR A 4 2.36 -0.19 9.25
N ILE A 5 1.06 -0.18 9.61
CA ILE A 5 -0.04 0.03 8.68
C ILE A 5 -0.21 1.50 8.28
N THR A 6 -0.08 2.43 9.23
CA THR A 6 -0.14 3.87 8.93
C THR A 6 0.99 4.33 8.01
N THR A 7 2.10 3.59 7.98
CA THR A 7 3.22 3.83 7.06
C THR A 7 3.04 3.11 5.72
N LEU A 8 2.38 1.95 5.71
CA LEU A 8 2.16 1.12 4.53
C LEU A 8 1.11 1.69 3.58
N ILE A 9 0.00 2.23 4.10
CA ILE A 9 -1.12 2.74 3.27
C ILE A 9 -0.65 3.85 2.31
N PRO A 10 0.09 4.88 2.76
CA PRO A 10 0.59 5.91 1.86
C PRO A 10 1.56 5.36 0.81
N GLN A 11 2.44 4.43 1.20
CA GLN A 11 3.40 3.81 0.27
C GLN A 11 2.71 2.96 -0.80
N TYR A 12 1.63 2.28 -0.44
CA TYR A 12 0.83 1.50 -1.39
C TYR A 12 0.06 2.40 -2.37
N GLY A 13 -0.48 3.53 -1.91
CA GLY A 13 -1.10 4.53 -2.80
C GLY A 13 -0.08 5.13 -3.78
N GLU A 14 1.14 5.39 -3.33
CA GLU A 14 2.22 5.86 -4.19
C GLU A 14 2.66 4.80 -5.22
N LEU A 15 2.73 3.52 -4.83
CA LEU A 15 2.94 2.41 -5.75
C LEU A 15 1.87 2.38 -6.85
N ASN A 16 0.59 2.47 -6.46
CA ASN A 16 -0.53 2.49 -7.42
C ASN A 16 -0.47 3.68 -8.37
N ARG A 17 -0.08 4.86 -7.89
CA ARG A 17 0.13 6.05 -8.73
C ARG A 17 1.27 5.84 -9.72
N ILE A 18 2.40 5.28 -9.29
CA ILE A 18 3.55 4.97 -10.15
C ILE A 18 3.15 3.97 -11.24
N CYS A 19 2.38 2.93 -10.90
CA CYS A 19 1.86 1.97 -11.86
C CYS A 19 0.90 2.62 -12.87
N LYS A 20 -0.03 3.46 -12.42
CA LYS A 20 -0.95 4.21 -13.30
C LYS A 20 -0.20 5.16 -14.23
N ASP A 21 0.78 5.90 -13.72
CA ASP A 21 1.65 6.77 -14.52
C ASP A 21 2.40 5.98 -15.60
N TRP A 22 2.89 4.78 -15.28
CA TRP A 22 3.59 3.93 -16.24
C TRP A 22 2.67 3.44 -17.35
N ILE A 23 1.45 3.02 -17.04
CA ILE A 23 0.45 2.59 -18.05
C ILE A 23 0.24 3.68 -19.11
N VAL A 24 0.32 4.95 -18.72
CA VAL A 24 0.15 6.10 -19.63
C VAL A 24 1.46 6.48 -20.32
N SER A 25 2.52 6.68 -19.55
CA SER A 25 3.78 7.29 -20.02
C SER A 25 4.80 6.29 -20.56
N HIS A 26 4.61 4.99 -20.32
CA HIS A 26 5.52 3.89 -20.67
C HIS A 26 6.98 4.11 -20.26
N THR A 27 7.22 4.98 -19.28
CA THR A 27 8.56 5.35 -18.83
C THR A 27 8.64 5.34 -17.31
N PHE A 28 9.78 4.93 -16.79
CA PHE A 28 10.09 5.03 -15.37
C PHE A 28 11.31 5.92 -15.18
N SER A 29 11.28 6.75 -14.15
CA SER A 29 12.51 7.32 -13.59
C SER A 29 13.19 6.28 -12.71
N PHE A 30 14.51 6.41 -12.56
CA PHE A 30 15.28 5.57 -11.64
C PHE A 30 14.71 5.62 -10.21
N GLU A 31 14.24 6.79 -9.76
CA GLU A 31 13.60 6.94 -8.44
C GLU A 31 12.33 6.10 -8.31
N LYS A 32 11.48 6.06 -9.35
CA LYS A 32 10.28 5.22 -9.37
C LYS A 32 10.63 3.73 -9.33
N GLN A 33 11.66 3.31 -10.07
CA GLN A 33 12.14 1.92 -10.05
C GLN A 33 12.69 1.53 -8.68
N LYS A 34 13.53 2.40 -8.09
CA LYS A 34 14.08 2.20 -6.76
C LYS A 34 12.99 2.09 -5.70
N PHE A 35 11.98 2.96 -5.75
CA PHE A 35 10.84 2.90 -4.84
C PHE A 35 10.11 1.55 -4.91
N ILE A 36 9.83 1.04 -6.11
CA ILE A 36 9.16 -0.27 -6.30
C ILE A 36 10.00 -1.40 -5.69
N VAL A 37 11.30 -1.41 -5.97
CA VAL A 37 12.22 -2.44 -5.44
C VAL A 37 12.32 -2.37 -3.93
N ASP A 38 12.46 -1.17 -3.36
CA ASP A 38 12.53 -0.97 -1.90
C ASP A 38 11.21 -1.36 -1.22
N PHE A 39 10.07 -1.04 -1.85
CA PHE A 39 8.75 -1.40 -1.38
C PHE A 39 8.59 -2.92 -1.30
N TYR A 40 8.83 -3.63 -2.39
CA TYR A 40 8.70 -5.09 -2.40
C TYR A 40 9.78 -5.77 -1.57
N SER A 41 10.99 -5.23 -1.45
CA SER A 41 12.00 -5.82 -0.55
C SER A 41 11.56 -5.78 0.92
N LYS A 42 10.89 -4.69 1.31
CA LYS A 42 10.42 -4.47 2.68
C LYS A 42 9.13 -5.22 3.03
N TRP A 43 8.28 -5.48 2.03
CA TRP A 43 6.97 -6.13 2.19
C TRP A 43 6.85 -7.44 1.40
N SER A 44 7.98 -8.01 0.96
CA SER A 44 8.05 -9.20 0.09
C SER A 44 7.36 -10.41 0.69
N ASP A 45 7.26 -10.45 2.01
CA ASP A 45 6.44 -11.43 2.69
C ASP A 45 4.96 -11.01 2.55
N ILE A 46 4.30 -11.56 1.53
CA ILE A 46 2.86 -11.41 1.28
C ILE A 46 2.05 -11.74 2.54
N LYS A 47 2.54 -12.66 3.40
CA LYS A 47 1.88 -12.98 4.68
C LYS A 47 1.98 -11.82 5.66
N ALA A 48 3.08 -11.10 5.70
CA ALA A 48 3.23 -9.91 6.54
C ALA A 48 2.31 -8.77 6.06
N PHE A 49 2.09 -8.64 4.75
CA PHE A 49 1.13 -7.69 4.18
C PHE A 49 -0.33 -8.08 4.49
N GLU A 50 -0.71 -9.33 4.24
CA GLU A 50 -2.04 -9.88 4.59
C GLU A 50 -2.32 -9.75 6.08
N GLN A 51 -1.33 -10.06 6.93
CA GLN A 51 -1.43 -9.95 8.38
C GLN A 51 -1.54 -8.50 8.83
N ALA A 52 -0.80 -7.55 8.22
CA ALA A 52 -0.95 -6.13 8.52
C ALA A 52 -2.36 -5.61 8.16
N ILE A 53 -2.96 -6.07 7.07
CA ILE A 53 -4.34 -5.73 6.72
C ILE A 53 -5.33 -6.37 7.70
N LEU A 54 -5.13 -7.64 8.07
CA LEU A 54 -5.98 -8.32 9.05
C LEU A 54 -5.92 -7.66 10.43
N GLU A 55 -4.74 -7.32 10.93
CA GLU A 55 -4.54 -6.59 12.17
C GLU A 55 -5.19 -5.19 12.11
N LEU A 56 -5.11 -4.49 10.97
CA LEU A 56 -5.84 -3.24 10.75
C LEU A 56 -7.34 -3.45 10.90
N VAL A 57 -7.89 -4.47 10.24
CA VAL A 57 -9.33 -4.72 10.22
C VAL A 57 -9.86 -5.17 11.59
N LEU A 58 -9.07 -5.96 12.32
CA LEU A 58 -9.42 -6.51 13.64
C LEU A 58 -9.26 -5.51 14.78
N HIS A 59 -8.31 -4.59 14.72
CA HIS A 59 -8.02 -3.62 15.80
C HIS A 59 -8.61 -2.23 15.60
N THR A 60 -9.29 -1.97 14.47
CA THR A 60 -9.91 -0.67 14.18
C THR A 60 -11.41 -0.71 14.49
N PRO A 61 -11.97 0.23 15.27
CA PRO A 61 -13.42 0.33 15.49
C PRO A 61 -14.18 0.37 14.15
N PRO A 62 -15.43 -0.13 14.09
CA PRO A 62 -16.15 -0.38 12.84
C PRO A 62 -16.28 0.85 11.93
N GLU A 63 -16.38 2.06 12.49
CA GLU A 63 -16.51 3.31 11.73
C GLU A 63 -15.22 3.67 10.95
N PRO A 64 -14.02 3.80 11.57
CA PRO A 64 -12.78 4.03 10.84
C PRO A 64 -12.37 2.85 9.95
N CYS A 65 -12.74 1.61 10.31
CA CYS A 65 -12.48 0.43 9.50
C CYS A 65 -13.22 0.48 8.15
N THR A 66 -14.45 0.98 8.15
CA THR A 66 -15.27 1.17 6.95
C THR A 66 -14.70 2.26 6.03
N LEU A 67 -14.14 3.34 6.60
CA LEU A 67 -13.48 4.41 5.84
C LEU A 67 -12.15 3.97 5.21
N LEU A 68 -11.38 3.15 5.94
CA LEU A 68 -10.15 2.54 5.44
C LEU A 68 -10.44 1.55 4.32
N LEU A 69 -11.44 0.69 4.46
CA LEU A 69 -11.90 -0.21 3.40
C LEU A 69 -12.36 0.56 2.16
N LYS A 70 -13.11 1.66 2.33
CA LYS A 70 -13.49 2.55 1.21
C LYS A 70 -12.27 3.15 0.52
N SER A 71 -11.23 3.52 1.27
CA SER A 71 -10.01 4.12 0.73
C SER A 71 -9.19 3.08 -0.03
N LEU A 72 -9.01 1.88 0.54
CA LEU A 72 -8.36 0.76 -0.14
C LEU A 72 -9.08 0.37 -1.44
N LYS A 73 -10.42 0.30 -1.42
CA LYS A 73 -11.25 -0.02 -2.58
C LYS A 73 -11.22 1.05 -3.68
N LYS A 74 -10.80 2.27 -3.36
CA LYS A 74 -10.62 3.38 -4.30
C LYS A 74 -9.24 3.36 -4.96
N GLU A 75 -8.26 2.77 -4.28
CA GLU A 75 -6.88 2.69 -4.75
C GLU A 75 -6.64 1.48 -5.67
N VAL A 76 -7.33 0.34 -5.43
CA VAL A 76 -7.41 -0.83 -6.34
C VAL A 76 -8.19 -0.46 -7.60
#